data_AF-A0A800AGN0-F1
#
_entry.id   AF-A0A800AGN0-F1
#
_cell.length_a   1.000
_cell.length_b   1.000
_cell.length_c   1.000
_cell.angle_alpha   90.00
_cell.angle_beta   90.00
_cell.angle_gamma   90.00
#
_symmetry.space_group_name_H-M   'P 1'
#
loop_
_entity.id
_entity.type
_entity.pdbx_description
1 polymer ?
#
loop_
_entity_poly.entity_id
_entity_poly.type
_entity_poly.pdbx_seq_one_letter_code
_entity_poly.pdbx_strand_id
1 'polypeptide(L)'
;MKKTRLLSVSFPAAGYGSVETNRKKMVDCLEKAGAYRPDFVCFTEVALELGTPKDSESWQGEPIPGPTTEALGSVARKYHTHVSQSKESVIVDMCGRRLAWQGYQEPLVAQGALLPFAFADVNTDCKAYHLDFNQEKLGDIEAKYGPGVRFLILRPEATFVMESLMEEVSVEDIELEALWTYYDRARKMKVRFSHLFTSI
;
A
#
# COMPACT_ATOMS: atom_id res chain seq x y z
N MET A 1 -2.35 8.64 -20.17
CA MET A 1 -2.00 8.56 -18.72
C MET A 1 -3.23 8.29 -17.85
N LYS A 2 -3.26 7.18 -17.09
CA LYS A 2 -4.35 6.85 -16.14
C LYS A 2 -4.36 7.86 -14.98
N LYS A 3 -5.54 8.40 -14.65
CA LYS A 3 -5.71 9.40 -13.57
C LYS A 3 -6.03 8.70 -12.25
N THR A 4 -5.27 8.98 -11.20
CA THR A 4 -5.48 8.47 -9.83
C THR A 4 -6.23 9.48 -8.98
N ARG A 5 -7.16 9.00 -8.15
CA ARG A 5 -8.01 9.78 -7.26
C ARG A 5 -7.53 9.61 -5.83
N LEU A 6 -6.74 10.57 -5.37
CA LEU A 6 -6.26 10.65 -3.99
C LEU A 6 -7.22 11.51 -3.15
N LEU A 7 -7.61 11.01 -1.97
CA LEU A 7 -8.49 11.73 -1.05
C LEU A 7 -7.85 11.78 0.34
N SER A 8 -7.53 12.98 0.82
CA SER A 8 -6.99 13.20 2.16
C SER A 8 -8.09 13.71 3.10
N VAL A 9 -8.13 13.19 4.32
CA VAL A 9 -9.16 13.50 5.33
C VAL A 9 -8.50 14.23 6.50
N SER A 10 -8.91 15.47 6.74
CA SER A 10 -8.46 16.27 7.88
C SER A 10 -9.38 16.13 9.10
N PHE A 11 -8.79 16.24 10.29
CA PHE A 11 -9.49 16.23 11.58
C PHE A 11 -9.30 17.59 12.29
N PRO A 12 -10.27 18.03 13.11
CA PRO A 12 -10.08 19.19 13.97
C PRO A 12 -8.89 18.99 14.91
N ALA A 13 -8.12 20.04 15.18
CA ALA A 13 -6.94 19.96 16.05
C ALA A 13 -7.26 19.46 17.48
N ALA A 14 -8.47 19.71 17.97
CA ALA A 14 -8.94 19.21 19.26
C ALA A 14 -9.45 17.75 19.23
N GLY A 15 -9.49 17.12 18.04
CA GLY A 15 -10.11 15.82 17.83
C GLY A 15 -11.58 15.77 18.27
N TYR A 16 -12.04 14.59 18.66
CA TYR A 16 -13.41 14.37 19.14
C TYR A 16 -13.46 13.78 20.56
N GLY A 17 -12.38 13.95 21.33
CA GLY A 17 -12.35 13.71 22.79
C GLY A 17 -12.20 12.26 23.23
N SER A 18 -12.31 11.27 22.34
CA SER A 18 -12.03 9.86 22.64
C SER A 18 -11.65 9.06 21.41
N VAL A 19 -10.88 7.98 21.60
CA VAL A 19 -10.53 6.99 20.57
C VAL A 19 -11.75 6.45 19.84
N GLU A 20 -12.80 6.10 20.60
CA GLU A 20 -14.03 5.54 20.04
C GLU A 20 -14.76 6.54 19.14
N THR A 21 -14.86 7.80 19.58
CA THR A 21 -15.50 8.87 18.79
C THR A 21 -14.68 9.21 17.56
N ASN A 22 -13.34 9.27 17.69
CA ASN A 22 -12.43 9.49 16.57
C ASN A 22 -12.55 8.37 15.53
N ARG A 23 -12.53 7.10 15.94
CA ARG A 23 -12.71 5.93 15.03
C ARG A 23 -14.03 6.01 14.28
N LYS A 24 -15.12 6.35 14.98
CA LYS A 24 -16.44 6.55 14.36
C LYS A 24 -16.40 7.65 13.30
N LYS A 25 -15.71 8.76 13.58
CA LYS A 25 -15.54 9.86 12.61
C LYS A 25 -14.68 9.46 11.41
N MET A 26 -13.63 8.66 11.62
CA MET A 26 -12.83 8.13 10.51
C MET A 26 -13.68 7.24 9.59
N VAL A 27 -14.52 6.37 10.17
CA VAL A 27 -15.48 5.53 9.42
C VAL A 27 -16.50 6.37 8.66
N ASP A 28 -17.11 7.36 9.31
CA ASP A 28 -18.09 8.26 8.68
C ASP A 28 -17.48 9.02 7.48
N CYS A 29 -16.23 9.47 7.60
CA CYS A 29 -15.50 10.14 6.54
C CYS A 29 -15.18 9.18 5.38
N LEU A 30 -14.78 7.94 5.68
CA LEU A 30 -14.47 6.94 4.66
C LEU A 30 -15.72 6.47 3.89
N GLU A 31 -16.85 6.32 4.57
CA GLU A 31 -18.14 6.04 3.94
C GLU A 31 -18.55 7.14 2.95
N LYS A 32 -18.37 8.42 3.33
CA LYS A 32 -18.63 9.56 2.44
C LYS A 32 -17.61 9.64 1.30
N ALA A 33 -16.35 9.30 1.57
CA ALA A 33 -15.28 9.27 0.57
C ALA A 33 -15.57 8.29 -0.58
N GLY A 34 -16.29 7.19 -0.31
CA GLY A 34 -16.69 6.21 -1.31
C GLY A 34 -17.41 6.80 -2.54
N ALA A 35 -18.19 7.88 -2.36
CA ALA A 35 -18.88 8.58 -3.47
C ALA A 35 -17.92 9.19 -4.49
N TYR A 36 -16.67 9.48 -4.09
CA TYR A 36 -15.64 10.06 -4.94
C TYR A 36 -14.81 8.98 -5.69
N ARG A 37 -15.03 7.70 -5.36
CA ARG A 37 -14.28 6.55 -5.86
C ARG A 37 -12.75 6.76 -5.78
N PRO A 38 -12.19 7.06 -4.61
CA PRO A 38 -10.76 7.25 -4.44
C PRO A 38 -10.01 5.92 -4.64
N ASP A 39 -8.82 6.00 -5.23
CA ASP A 39 -7.87 4.88 -5.29
C ASP A 39 -7.05 4.80 -3.99
N PHE A 40 -6.86 5.94 -3.31
CA PHE A 40 -6.16 6.07 -2.02
C PHE A 40 -6.86 7.06 -1.09
N VAL A 41 -7.04 6.67 0.18
CA VAL A 41 -7.53 7.55 1.26
C VAL A 41 -6.48 7.68 2.37
N CYS A 42 -6.13 8.91 2.72
CA CYS A 42 -5.15 9.22 3.76
C CYS A 42 -5.82 9.86 4.98
N PHE A 43 -5.59 9.32 6.18
CA PHE A 43 -5.92 10.00 7.43
C PHE A 43 -4.69 10.72 8.00
N THR A 44 -4.92 11.81 8.74
CA THR A 44 -3.85 12.56 9.41
C THR A 44 -3.19 11.73 10.53
N GLU A 45 -1.93 12.06 10.81
CA GLU A 45 -1.21 11.56 11.98
C GLU A 45 -2.06 11.76 13.26
N VAL A 46 -2.00 10.75 14.15
CA VAL A 46 -2.75 10.68 15.43
C VAL A 46 -4.27 10.87 15.31
N ALA A 47 -4.88 10.71 14.13
CA ALA A 47 -6.32 10.88 13.94
C ALA A 47 -7.18 10.07 14.93
N LEU A 48 -6.65 8.94 15.43
CA LEU A 48 -7.29 8.07 16.39
C LEU A 48 -7.18 8.61 17.83
N GLU A 49 -6.05 9.21 18.19
CA GLU A 49 -5.73 9.70 19.54
C GLU A 49 -5.99 11.21 19.73
N LEU A 50 -6.30 11.95 18.65
CA LEU A 50 -6.55 13.40 18.72
C LEU A 50 -7.63 13.74 19.76
N GLY A 51 -7.28 14.60 20.71
CA GLY A 51 -8.20 15.05 21.75
C GLY A 51 -8.32 14.13 22.97
N THR A 52 -7.58 13.02 23.03
CA THR A 52 -7.49 12.22 24.27
C THR A 52 -6.45 12.81 25.24
N PRO A 53 -6.59 12.60 26.57
CA PRO A 53 -5.57 12.99 27.54
C PRO A 53 -4.21 12.38 27.18
N LYS A 54 -3.13 13.15 27.33
CA LYS A 54 -1.76 12.73 26.91
C LYS A 54 -1.20 11.56 27.72
N ASP A 55 -1.70 11.36 28.93
CA ASP A 55 -1.38 10.27 29.84
C ASP A 55 -2.30 9.04 29.64
N SER A 56 -3.23 9.10 28.69
CA SER A 56 -4.14 8.00 28.37
C SER A 56 -3.43 6.82 27.70
N GLU A 57 -3.90 5.61 28.02
CA GLU A 57 -3.51 4.37 27.34
C GLU A 57 -3.75 4.40 25.83
N SER A 58 -4.61 5.30 25.32
CA SER A 58 -4.80 5.51 23.87
C SER A 58 -3.48 5.77 23.13
N TRP A 59 -2.52 6.41 23.79
CA TRP A 59 -1.22 6.74 23.21
C TRP A 59 -0.25 5.56 23.14
N GLN A 60 -0.62 4.41 23.71
CA GLN A 60 0.14 3.16 23.57
C GLN A 60 -0.19 2.42 22.27
N GLY A 61 -1.23 2.85 21.54
CA GLY A 61 -1.65 2.27 20.27
C GLY A 61 -2.52 1.02 20.43
N GLU A 62 -3.26 0.70 19.37
CA GLU A 62 -4.06 -0.53 19.29
C GLU A 62 -3.24 -1.70 18.72
N PRO A 63 -3.57 -2.96 19.07
CA PRO A 63 -3.03 -4.14 18.41
C PRO A 63 -3.29 -4.10 16.88
N ILE A 64 -2.38 -4.71 16.11
CA ILE A 64 -2.54 -4.90 14.66
C ILE A 64 -2.51 -6.41 14.36
N PRO A 65 -3.60 -7.00 13.82
CA PRO A 65 -4.92 -6.41 13.60
C PRO A 65 -5.63 -6.07 14.92
N GLY A 66 -6.58 -5.14 14.86
CA GLY A 66 -7.32 -4.64 16.02
C GLY A 66 -8.47 -3.72 15.63
N PRO A 67 -9.16 -3.10 16.61
CA PRO A 67 -10.46 -2.46 16.39
C PRO A 67 -10.49 -1.42 15.25
N THR A 68 -9.46 -0.58 15.14
CA THR A 68 -9.39 0.46 14.10
C THR A 68 -9.03 -0.12 12.73
N THR A 69 -8.09 -1.06 12.65
CA THR A 69 -7.72 -1.70 11.38
C THR A 69 -8.87 -2.57 10.84
N GLU A 70 -9.66 -3.19 11.72
CA GLU A 70 -10.86 -3.94 11.33
C GLU A 70 -11.99 -3.03 10.83
N ALA A 71 -12.25 -1.92 11.53
CA ALA A 71 -13.28 -0.96 11.15
C ALA A 71 -12.95 -0.30 9.81
N LEU A 72 -11.75 0.26 9.64
CA LEU A 72 -11.31 0.86 8.38
C LEU A 72 -11.24 -0.17 7.25
N GLY A 73 -10.76 -1.38 7.54
CA GLY A 73 -10.72 -2.49 6.60
C GLY A 73 -12.10 -2.88 6.08
N SER A 74 -13.15 -2.83 6.91
CA SER A 74 -14.51 -3.17 6.50
C SER A 74 -15.06 -2.22 5.43
N VAL A 75 -14.79 -0.92 5.58
CA VAL A 75 -15.24 0.12 4.64
C VAL A 75 -14.34 0.18 3.41
N ALA A 76 -13.03 0.01 3.59
CA ALA A 76 -12.08 -0.12 2.48
C ALA A 76 -12.46 -1.27 1.53
N ARG A 77 -12.90 -2.41 2.08
CA ARG A 77 -13.45 -3.55 1.31
C ARG A 77 -14.74 -3.21 0.57
N LYS A 78 -15.65 -2.47 1.20
CA LYS A 78 -16.93 -2.05 0.60
C LYS A 78 -16.74 -1.17 -0.63
N TYR A 79 -15.69 -0.34 -0.67
CA TYR A 79 -15.45 0.64 -1.74
C TYR A 79 -14.22 0.38 -2.59
N HIS A 80 -13.54 -0.76 -2.41
CA HIS A 80 -12.35 -1.13 -3.16
C HIS A 80 -11.23 -0.06 -3.12
N THR A 81 -10.94 0.50 -1.94
CA THR A 81 -9.91 1.55 -1.74
C THR A 81 -8.82 1.11 -0.74
N HIS A 82 -7.66 1.75 -0.79
CA HIS A 82 -6.60 1.62 0.21
C HIS A 82 -6.66 2.76 1.25
N VAL A 83 -6.25 2.48 2.49
CA VAL A 83 -6.28 3.44 3.62
C VAL A 83 -4.91 3.47 4.30
N SER A 84 -4.37 4.67 4.56
CA SER A 84 -3.15 4.88 5.36
C SER A 84 -3.46 5.59 6.68
N GLN A 85 -2.95 5.04 7.80
CA GLN A 85 -2.99 5.61 9.16
C GLN A 85 -1.66 5.28 9.84
N SER A 86 -0.88 6.28 10.29
CA SER A 86 0.49 6.05 10.77
C SER A 86 1.11 7.22 11.57
N LYS A 87 2.12 6.90 12.40
CA LYS A 87 3.07 7.76 13.16
C LYS A 87 4.26 8.25 12.30
N GLU A 88 4.38 7.73 11.08
CA GLU A 88 5.34 8.09 10.03
C GLU A 88 4.60 8.24 8.68
N SER A 89 5.02 9.16 7.81
CA SER A 89 4.53 9.19 6.44
C SER A 89 5.41 8.26 5.59
N VAL A 90 4.87 7.16 5.07
CA VAL A 90 5.63 6.20 4.24
C VAL A 90 4.83 5.81 3.01
N ILE A 91 5.49 5.80 1.86
CA ILE A 91 4.96 5.30 0.59
C ILE A 91 5.79 4.08 0.21
N VAL A 92 5.13 2.95 -0.05
CA VAL A 92 5.76 1.69 -0.46
C VAL A 92 5.12 1.16 -1.74
N ASP A 93 5.87 0.42 -2.55
CA ASP A 93 5.36 -0.27 -3.74
C ASP A 93 4.82 -1.68 -3.44
N MET A 94 4.34 -2.38 -4.48
CA MET A 94 3.75 -3.72 -4.38
C MET A 94 4.73 -4.82 -3.98
N CYS A 95 6.04 -4.57 -4.07
CA CYS A 95 7.09 -5.48 -3.62
C CYS A 95 7.66 -5.09 -2.25
N GLY A 96 7.09 -4.06 -1.59
CA GLY A 96 7.52 -3.61 -0.27
C GLY A 96 8.72 -2.66 -0.30
N ARG A 97 9.14 -2.18 -1.47
CA ARG A 97 10.17 -1.15 -1.56
C ARG A 97 9.61 0.19 -1.10
N ARG A 98 10.35 0.89 -0.25
CA ARG A 98 10.02 2.26 0.19
C ARG A 98 10.29 3.27 -0.94
N LEU A 99 9.24 3.91 -1.43
CA LEU A 99 9.28 4.96 -2.46
C LEU A 99 9.51 6.35 -1.84
N ALA A 100 8.94 6.60 -0.66
CA ALA A 100 9.23 7.79 0.12
C ALA A 100 8.98 7.55 1.62
N TRP A 101 9.65 8.35 2.45
CA TRP A 101 9.53 8.31 3.89
C TRP A 101 9.83 9.68 4.48
N GLN A 102 9.06 10.08 5.49
CA GLN A 102 9.32 11.28 6.29
C GLN A 102 8.58 11.16 7.64
N GLY A 103 9.17 11.68 8.71
CA GLY A 103 8.54 11.66 10.04
C GLY A 103 9.44 12.21 11.13
N TYR A 104 8.95 12.27 12.37
CA TYR A 104 9.66 12.87 13.51
C TYR A 104 10.95 12.16 13.97
N GLN A 105 11.32 11.05 13.32
CA GLN A 105 12.65 10.43 13.46
C GLN A 105 13.72 11.13 12.61
N GLU A 106 13.33 11.89 11.59
CA GLU A 106 14.24 12.76 10.84
C GLU A 106 14.57 14.01 11.69
N PRO A 107 15.84 14.24 12.07
CA PRO A 107 16.22 15.34 12.96
C PRO A 107 15.73 16.71 12.49
N LEU A 108 15.70 16.95 11.18
CA LEU A 108 15.22 18.22 10.63
C LEU A 108 13.71 18.40 10.76
N VAL A 109 12.91 17.32 10.73
CA VAL A 109 11.48 17.36 11.02
C VAL A 109 11.24 17.56 12.52
N ALA A 110 11.99 16.87 13.38
CA ALA A 110 11.91 17.03 14.83
C ALA A 110 12.25 18.46 15.30
N GLN A 111 13.17 19.12 14.61
CA GLN A 111 13.56 20.52 14.86
C GLN A 111 12.63 21.54 14.21
N GLY A 112 11.60 21.10 13.46
CA GLY A 112 10.67 21.97 12.75
C GLY A 112 11.25 22.65 11.50
N ALA A 113 12.43 22.22 11.03
CA ALA A 113 13.09 22.73 9.84
C ALA A 113 12.55 22.11 8.53
N LEU A 114 11.94 20.92 8.60
CA LEU A 114 11.25 20.26 7.49
C LEU A 114 9.83 19.83 7.87
N LEU A 115 8.95 19.75 6.87
CA LEU A 115 7.57 19.29 7.03
C LEU A 115 7.50 17.75 7.10
N PRO A 116 6.60 17.15 7.88
CA PRO A 116 6.50 15.68 8.08
C PRO A 116 5.81 14.96 6.91
N PHE A 117 6.07 15.38 5.67
CA PHE A 117 5.39 14.85 4.47
C PHE A 117 6.33 13.94 3.67
N ALA A 118 5.87 12.72 3.40
CA ALA A 118 6.48 11.89 2.37
C ALA A 118 5.80 12.18 1.02
N PHE A 119 6.60 12.41 0.00
CA PHE A 119 6.16 12.67 -1.36
C PHE A 119 6.87 11.72 -2.32
N ALA A 120 6.11 11.10 -3.22
CA ALA A 120 6.64 10.31 -4.32
C ALA A 120 5.71 10.41 -5.52
N ASP A 121 6.29 10.58 -6.71
CA ASP A 121 5.58 10.29 -7.95
C ASP A 121 5.47 8.77 -8.12
N VAL A 122 4.26 8.26 -8.24
CA VAL A 122 3.99 6.82 -8.37
C VAL A 122 3.42 6.54 -9.75
N ASN A 123 4.09 5.70 -10.52
CA ASN A 123 3.52 5.17 -11.76
C ASN A 123 2.50 4.09 -11.41
N THR A 124 1.24 4.31 -11.75
CA THR A 124 0.15 3.36 -11.50
C THR A 124 -0.07 2.36 -12.64
N ASP A 125 0.59 2.52 -13.78
CA ASP A 125 0.64 1.51 -14.84
C ASP A 125 1.78 0.54 -14.53
N CYS A 126 1.63 -0.20 -13.44
CA CYS A 126 2.62 -1.11 -12.93
C CYS A 126 1.98 -2.35 -12.34
N LYS A 127 2.74 -3.45 -12.30
CA LYS A 127 2.29 -4.73 -11.76
C LYS A 127 3.47 -5.51 -11.18
N ALA A 128 3.19 -6.31 -10.15
CA ALA A 128 4.18 -7.17 -9.51
C ALA A 128 4.16 -8.59 -10.09
N TYR A 129 5.35 -9.17 -10.18
CA TYR A 129 5.61 -10.47 -10.81
C TYR A 129 6.66 -11.24 -10.00
N HIS A 130 6.68 -12.57 -10.16
CA HIS A 130 7.77 -13.41 -9.68
C HIS A 130 8.76 -13.69 -10.81
N LEU A 131 10.05 -13.80 -10.52
CA LEU A 131 11.10 -13.99 -11.53
C LEU A 131 11.10 -15.39 -12.15
N ASP A 132 10.77 -16.44 -11.39
CA ASP A 132 10.86 -17.86 -11.80
C ASP A 132 10.65 -18.13 -13.31
N PHE A 133 9.42 -18.00 -13.82
CA PHE A 133 9.09 -18.21 -15.25
C PHE A 133 9.15 -16.94 -16.09
N ASN A 134 9.19 -15.76 -15.46
CA ASN A 134 9.12 -14.49 -16.19
C ASN A 134 10.52 -13.97 -16.56
N GLN A 135 11.59 -14.38 -15.86
CA GLN A 135 12.96 -13.90 -16.07
C GLN A 135 13.47 -14.17 -17.50
N GLU A 136 13.06 -15.29 -18.09
CA GLU A 136 13.42 -15.66 -19.47
C GLU A 136 12.78 -14.73 -20.51
N LYS A 137 11.66 -14.08 -20.16
CA LYS A 137 10.91 -13.18 -21.04
C LYS A 137 11.37 -11.73 -20.97
N LEU A 138 12.13 -11.35 -19.94
CA LEU A 138 12.47 -9.93 -19.71
C LEU A 138 13.35 -9.37 -20.84
N GLY A 139 14.26 -10.18 -21.39
CA GLY A 139 15.10 -9.78 -22.52
C GLY A 139 14.29 -9.48 -23.78
N ASP A 140 13.28 -10.29 -24.09
CA ASP A 140 12.40 -10.07 -25.24
C ASP A 140 11.51 -8.83 -25.05
N ILE A 141 11.02 -8.60 -23.82
CA ILE A 141 10.23 -7.41 -23.49
C ILE A 141 11.10 -6.15 -23.61
N GLU A 142 12.34 -6.18 -23.11
CA GLU A 142 13.29 -5.07 -23.26
C GLU A 142 13.67 -4.84 -24.73
N ALA A 143 13.89 -5.90 -25.51
CA ALA A 143 14.17 -5.78 -26.95
C ALA A 143 12.99 -5.16 -27.72
N LYS A 144 11.75 -5.47 -27.33
CA LYS A 144 10.54 -4.99 -28.00
C LYS A 144 10.16 -3.56 -27.60
N TYR A 145 10.18 -3.24 -26.31
CA TYR A 145 9.65 -1.98 -25.79
C TYR A 145 10.75 -1.00 -25.33
N GLY A 146 11.98 -1.48 -25.13
CA GLY A 146 13.15 -0.68 -24.74
C GLY A 146 12.85 0.21 -23.53
N PRO A 147 13.08 1.54 -23.64
CA PRO A 147 12.84 2.48 -22.55
C PRO A 147 11.36 2.69 -22.22
N GLY A 148 10.44 2.10 -23.00
CA GLY A 148 9.00 2.12 -22.73
C GLY A 148 8.59 1.28 -21.53
N VAL A 149 9.47 0.43 -21.01
CA VAL A 149 9.22 -0.37 -19.80
C VAL A 149 10.32 -0.15 -18.76
N ARG A 150 9.96 -0.28 -17.48
CA ARG A 150 10.91 -0.23 -16.36
C ARG A 150 10.73 -1.47 -15.49
N PHE A 151 11.84 -2.15 -15.20
CA PHE A 151 11.87 -3.27 -14.27
C PHE A 151 12.52 -2.86 -12.96
N LEU A 152 11.86 -3.17 -11.85
CA LEU A 152 12.33 -2.95 -10.49
C LEU A 152 12.48 -4.32 -9.83
N ILE A 153 13.66 -4.93 -9.98
CA ILE A 153 13.94 -6.27 -9.47
C ILE A 153 14.24 -6.20 -7.97
N LEU A 154 13.49 -6.96 -7.17
CA LEU A 154 13.75 -7.15 -5.75
C LEU A 154 14.33 -8.55 -5.48
N ARG A 155 15.46 -8.55 -4.78
CA ARG A 155 16.15 -9.71 -4.23
C ARG A 155 16.24 -9.54 -2.71
N PRO A 156 16.27 -10.62 -1.91
CA PRO A 156 16.37 -12.04 -2.29
C PRO A 156 15.05 -12.72 -2.71
N GLU A 157 13.90 -12.06 -2.57
CA GLU A 157 12.55 -12.64 -2.73
C GLU A 157 12.21 -13.05 -4.17
N ALA A 158 13.09 -12.75 -5.13
CA ALA A 158 12.95 -13.05 -6.55
C ALA A 158 11.64 -12.53 -7.15
N THR A 159 11.22 -11.32 -6.74
CA THR A 159 10.07 -10.62 -7.31
C THR A 159 10.53 -9.38 -8.07
N PHE A 160 9.65 -8.82 -8.89
CA PHE A 160 9.89 -7.53 -9.51
C PHE A 160 8.59 -6.79 -9.78
N VAL A 161 8.66 -5.47 -9.81
CA VAL A 161 7.63 -4.62 -10.41
C VAL A 161 8.05 -4.31 -11.84
N MET A 162 7.14 -4.50 -12.80
CA MET A 162 7.27 -3.90 -14.12
C MET A 162 6.31 -2.72 -14.20
N GLU A 163 6.79 -1.63 -14.79
CA GLU A 163 6.00 -0.46 -15.10
C GLU A 163 6.03 -0.19 -16.60
N SER A 164 4.90 0.26 -17.14
CA SER A 164 4.84 0.84 -18.47
C SER A 164 5.04 2.35 -18.38
N LEU A 165 5.92 2.88 -19.22
CA LEU A 165 6.17 4.31 -19.42
C LEU A 165 5.55 4.82 -20.73
N MET A 166 4.79 3.96 -21.41
CA MET A 166 4.16 4.25 -22.70
C MET A 166 2.74 4.80 -22.49
N GLU A 167 2.27 5.62 -23.42
CA GLU A 167 0.91 6.17 -23.35
C GLU A 167 -0.17 5.15 -23.78
N GLU A 168 0.16 4.32 -24.78
CA GLU A 168 -0.80 3.44 -25.48
C GLU A 168 -0.68 1.95 -25.10
N VAL A 169 0.36 1.57 -24.37
CA VAL A 169 0.62 0.17 -23.99
C VAL A 169 0.67 0.09 -22.49
N SER A 170 -0.26 -0.65 -21.88
CA SER A 170 -0.27 -0.90 -20.44
C SER A 170 0.52 -2.16 -20.09
N VAL A 171 0.95 -2.30 -18.83
CA VAL A 171 1.52 -3.56 -18.34
C VAL A 171 0.55 -4.74 -18.46
N GLU A 172 -0.76 -4.48 -18.51
CA GLU A 172 -1.78 -5.51 -18.74
C GLU A 172 -1.77 -6.05 -20.18
N ASP A 173 -1.22 -5.31 -21.14
CA ASP A 173 -1.07 -5.73 -22.54
C ASP A 173 0.20 -6.57 -22.77
N ILE A 174 1.04 -6.72 -21.73
CA ILE A 174 2.31 -7.46 -21.79
C ILE A 174 2.13 -8.80 -21.05
N GLU A 175 2.25 -9.91 -21.79
CA GLU A 175 1.96 -11.26 -21.28
C GLU A 175 3.02 -11.80 -20.30
N LEU A 176 2.78 -11.58 -19.01
CA LEU A 176 3.55 -12.16 -17.90
C LEU A 176 2.63 -12.85 -16.88
N GLU A 177 3.13 -13.88 -16.18
CA GLU A 177 2.38 -14.49 -15.09
C GLU A 177 2.45 -13.58 -13.86
N ALA A 178 1.32 -12.97 -13.48
CA ALA A 178 1.23 -12.09 -12.33
C ALA A 178 1.64 -12.79 -11.02
N LEU A 179 2.19 -12.03 -10.07
CA LEU A 179 2.70 -12.56 -8.80
C LEU A 179 1.70 -13.44 -8.04
N TRP A 180 0.43 -13.03 -7.96
CA TRP A 180 -0.59 -13.79 -7.25
C TRP A 180 -0.96 -15.09 -7.95
N THR A 181 -0.97 -15.10 -9.29
CA THR A 181 -1.17 -16.31 -10.10
C THR A 181 -0.06 -17.33 -9.82
N TYR A 182 1.19 -16.86 -9.79
CA TYR A 182 2.34 -17.68 -9.40
C TYR A 182 2.16 -18.26 -7.99
N TYR A 183 1.80 -17.44 -7.00
CA TYR A 183 1.63 -17.92 -5.62
C TYR A 183 0.46 -18.89 -5.46
N ASP A 184 -0.64 -18.72 -6.17
CA ASP A 184 -1.75 -19.68 -6.17
C ASP A 184 -1.30 -21.04 -6.72
N ARG A 185 -0.55 -21.03 -7.82
CA ARG A 185 0.03 -22.24 -8.42
C ARG A 185 1.04 -22.91 -7.49
N ALA A 186 1.98 -22.14 -6.92
CA ALA A 186 2.98 -22.65 -6.00
C ALA A 186 2.34 -23.28 -4.74
N ARG A 187 1.30 -22.65 -4.18
CA ARG A 187 0.52 -23.21 -3.06
C ARG A 187 -0.14 -24.54 -3.42
N LYS A 188 -0.74 -24.65 -4.60
CA LYS A 188 -1.33 -25.91 -5.09
C LYS A 188 -0.30 -27.02 -5.25
N MET A 189 0.91 -26.71 -5.71
CA MET A 189 1.99 -27.70 -5.80
C MET A 189 2.44 -28.17 -4.41
N LYS A 190 2.58 -27.26 -3.44
CA LYS A 190 2.95 -27.59 -2.06
C LYS A 190 1.99 -28.60 -1.41
N VAL A 191 0.67 -28.42 -1.61
CA VAL A 191 -0.35 -29.37 -1.13
C VAL A 191 -0.20 -30.73 -1.80
N ARG A 192 0.02 -30.75 -3.12
CA ARG A 192 0.17 -31.99 -3.91
C ARG A 192 1.39 -32.80 -3.49
N PHE A 193 2.51 -32.15 -3.15
CA PHE A 193 3.70 -32.83 -2.64
C PHE A 193 3.60 -33.22 -1.17
N SER A 194 2.84 -32.52 -0.34
CA SER A 194 2.64 -32.90 1.07
C SER A 194 1.99 -34.27 1.25
N HIS A 195 1.14 -34.69 0.31
CA HIS A 195 0.47 -36.00 0.33
C HIS A 195 1.37 -37.16 -0.17
N LEU A 196 2.48 -36.85 -0.86
CA LEU A 196 3.46 -37.86 -1.29
C LEU A 196 4.46 -38.22 -0.19
N PHE A 197 4.59 -37.41 0.86
CA PHE A 197 5.55 -37.63 1.95
C PHE A 197 4.93 -38.14 3.26
N THR A 198 3.61 -38.36 3.32
CA THR A 198 2.92 -39.00 4.45
C THR A 198 2.73 -40.51 4.30
N SER A 199 3.44 -41.15 3.35
CA SER A 199 3.39 -42.62 3.14
C SER A 199 4.74 -43.31 3.37
N ILE A 200 5.54 -42.82 4.32
CA ILE A 200 6.73 -43.54 4.84
C ILE A 200 6.59 -43.66 6.35
#